data_AF-A0A2N5A3F7-F1
#
_entry.id   AF-A0A2N5A3F7-F1
#
_cell.length_a   1.000
_cell.length_b   1.000
_cell.length_c   1.000
_cell.angle_alpha   90.00
_cell.angle_beta   90.00
_cell.angle_gamma   90.00
#
_symmetry.space_group_name_H-M   'P 1'
#
loop_
_entity.id
_entity.type
_entity.pdbx_description
1 polymer ?
#
loop_
_entity_poly.entity_id
_entity_poly.type
_entity_poly.pdbx_seq_one_letter_code
_entity_poly.pdbx_strand_id
1 'polypeptide(L)'
;LQGCTHVSLVPTQLWRLLNDDAAHSLKAVLLGGAAIPVELTERALAQGIRSFCGYGLTEFASTVCAKAADGAADVGEPLPGREVKIVAGEIWLRASSMAAGYWRDGQLLPLTNDEGWFATRDRGELHNGRLTVVGRLDNLFFSGGEGIQPEEVERVILAYPAVQQVFIVPLDDVEYGQRPVAVVECDDGCELS
;
A
#
# COMPACT_ATOMS: atom_id res chain seq x y z
N LEU A 1 -19.78 -3.14 13.94
CA LEU A 1 -19.25 -4.50 13.63
C LEU A 1 -19.70 -5.54 14.67
N GLN A 2 -20.96 -5.50 15.10
CA GLN A 2 -21.41 -6.30 16.25
C GLN A 2 -21.49 -7.79 15.86
N GLY A 3 -20.81 -8.65 16.63
CA GLY A 3 -20.76 -10.10 16.39
C GLY A 3 -19.73 -10.56 15.34
N CYS A 4 -19.08 -9.64 14.61
CA CYS A 4 -18.00 -9.98 13.69
C CYS A 4 -16.72 -10.31 14.45
N THR A 5 -15.96 -11.30 13.95
CA THR A 5 -14.64 -11.67 14.50
C THR A 5 -13.49 -11.38 13.55
N HIS A 6 -13.76 -11.24 12.25
CA HIS A 6 -12.76 -11.00 11.20
C HIS A 6 -13.27 -9.94 10.24
N VAL A 7 -12.41 -9.02 9.82
CA VAL A 7 -12.73 -8.01 8.81
C VAL A 7 -11.52 -7.72 7.91
N SER A 8 -11.79 -7.25 6.70
CA SER A 8 -10.77 -6.65 5.82
C SER A 8 -11.03 -5.16 5.74
N LEU A 9 -10.01 -4.34 5.98
CA LEU A 9 -10.11 -2.89 6.04
C LEU A 9 -8.97 -2.23 5.28
N VAL A 10 -9.22 -1.03 4.75
CA VAL A 10 -8.14 -0.10 4.41
C VAL A 10 -7.66 0.65 5.66
N PRO A 11 -6.43 1.20 5.69
CA PRO A 11 -5.88 1.87 6.88
C PRO A 11 -6.79 2.94 7.49
N THR A 12 -7.44 3.77 6.66
CA THR A 12 -8.35 4.83 7.11
C THR A 12 -9.57 4.31 7.87
N GLN A 13 -10.09 3.14 7.49
CA GLN A 13 -11.21 2.52 8.20
C GLN A 13 -10.79 2.01 9.57
N LEU A 14 -9.57 1.46 9.69
CA LEU A 14 -9.06 1.03 10.99
C LEU A 14 -8.76 2.22 11.89
N TRP A 15 -8.18 3.31 11.37
CA TRP A 15 -8.01 4.56 12.14
C TRP A 15 -9.33 5.06 12.73
N ARG A 16 -10.39 5.12 11.91
CA ARG A 16 -11.73 5.52 12.36
C ARG A 16 -12.25 4.59 13.45
N LEU A 17 -12.04 3.28 13.31
CA LEU A 17 -12.46 2.30 14.30
C LEU A 17 -11.72 2.47 15.64
N LEU A 18 -10.41 2.77 15.61
CA LEU A 18 -9.59 2.94 16.82
C LEU A 18 -9.76 4.31 17.50
N ASN A 19 -10.35 5.28 16.79
CA ASN A 19 -10.69 6.61 17.30
C ASN A 19 -12.13 6.66 17.86
N ASP A 20 -12.96 5.66 17.56
CA ASP A 20 -14.30 5.50 18.13
C ASP A 20 -14.22 4.60 19.37
N ASP A 21 -14.88 4.98 20.47
CA ASP A 21 -14.94 4.20 21.72
C ASP A 21 -15.94 3.02 21.63
N ALA A 22 -16.42 2.71 20.42
CA ALA A 22 -17.37 1.63 20.19
C ALA A 22 -16.79 0.25 20.51
N ALA A 23 -17.48 -0.48 21.40
CA ALA A 23 -17.11 -1.86 21.74
C ALA A 23 -17.10 -2.78 20.49
N HIS A 24 -16.05 -3.58 20.35
CA HIS A 24 -15.88 -4.54 19.25
C HIS A 24 -15.53 -5.94 19.74
N SER A 25 -15.87 -6.95 18.93
CA SER A 25 -15.55 -8.37 19.17
C SER A 25 -14.50 -8.93 18.18
N LEU A 26 -13.75 -8.04 17.52
CA LEU A 26 -12.79 -8.42 16.50
C LEU A 26 -11.64 -9.23 17.09
N LYS A 27 -11.29 -10.31 16.40
CA LYS A 27 -10.11 -11.14 16.67
C LYS A 27 -8.98 -10.81 15.70
N ALA A 28 -9.32 -10.56 14.43
CA ALA A 28 -8.33 -10.28 13.40
C ALA A 28 -8.81 -9.26 12.36
N VAL A 29 -7.88 -8.44 11.88
CA VAL A 29 -8.07 -7.52 10.77
C VAL A 29 -7.02 -7.82 9.70
N LEU A 30 -7.45 -7.99 8.45
CA LEU A 30 -6.57 -7.96 7.29
C LEU A 30 -6.56 -6.54 6.71
N LEU A 31 -5.39 -5.92 6.69
CA LEU A 31 -5.17 -4.60 6.11
C LEU A 31 -4.57 -4.74 4.71
N GLY A 32 -4.97 -3.85 3.80
CA GLY A 32 -4.42 -3.77 2.45
C GLY A 32 -4.98 -2.59 1.66
N GLY A 33 -4.63 -2.53 0.38
CA GLY A 33 -5.10 -1.48 -0.55
C GLY A 33 -4.33 -0.15 -0.47
N ALA A 34 -3.49 0.05 0.53
CA ALA A 34 -2.57 1.17 0.67
C ALA A 34 -1.39 0.78 1.56
N ALA A 35 -0.38 1.66 1.68
CA ALA A 35 0.67 1.51 2.69
C ALA A 35 0.06 1.44 4.10
N ILE A 36 0.61 0.57 4.95
CA ILE A 36 0.09 0.31 6.30
C ILE A 36 1.10 0.85 7.32
N PRO A 37 0.80 1.98 8.00
CA PRO A 37 1.68 2.51 9.02
C PRO A 37 1.87 1.52 10.18
N VAL A 38 3.11 1.41 10.68
CA VAL A 38 3.42 0.54 11.83
C VAL A 38 2.62 0.98 13.06
N GLU A 39 2.56 2.28 13.31
CA GLU A 39 1.81 2.89 14.42
C GLU A 39 0.33 2.45 14.43
N LEU A 40 -0.31 2.38 13.27
CA LEU A 40 -1.70 1.93 13.16
C LEU A 40 -1.86 0.50 13.70
N THR A 41 -0.94 -0.39 13.35
CA THR A 41 -0.98 -1.79 13.81
C THR A 41 -0.62 -1.95 15.29
N GLU A 42 0.27 -1.11 15.81
CA GLU A 42 0.62 -1.07 17.23
C GLU A 42 -0.55 -0.56 18.08
N ARG A 43 -1.24 0.49 17.63
CA ARG A 43 -2.45 1.00 18.28
C ARG A 43 -3.58 -0.01 18.26
N ALA A 44 -3.76 -0.73 17.15
CA ALA A 44 -4.73 -1.82 17.07
C ALA A 44 -4.40 -2.95 18.06
N LEU A 45 -3.13 -3.33 18.17
CA LEU A 45 -2.68 -4.34 19.12
C LEU A 45 -2.93 -3.91 20.58
N ALA A 46 -2.72 -2.63 20.89
CA ALA A 46 -3.01 -2.07 22.22
C ALA A 46 -4.50 -2.16 22.61
N GLN A 47 -5.41 -2.20 21.63
CA GLN A 47 -6.84 -2.45 21.82
C GLN A 47 -7.23 -3.93 21.68
N GLY A 48 -6.26 -4.85 21.63
CA GLY A 48 -6.48 -6.29 21.56
C GLY A 48 -6.84 -6.81 20.16
N ILE A 49 -6.64 -6.02 19.11
CA ILE A 49 -6.92 -6.40 17.72
C ILE A 49 -5.64 -6.93 17.06
N ARG A 50 -5.64 -8.21 16.66
CA ARG A 50 -4.54 -8.76 15.87
C ARG A 50 -4.62 -8.29 14.41
N SER A 51 -3.58 -7.63 13.92
CA SER A 51 -3.54 -7.13 12.55
C SER A 51 -2.67 -8.02 11.65
N PHE A 52 -3.08 -8.15 10.39
CA PHE A 52 -2.33 -8.75 9.30
C PHE A 52 -2.14 -7.71 8.20
N CYS A 53 -0.91 -7.53 7.74
CA CYS A 53 -0.58 -6.60 6.66
C CYS A 53 -0.51 -7.37 5.35
N GLY A 54 -1.23 -6.91 4.33
CA GLY A 54 -1.30 -7.55 3.03
C GLY A 54 -1.00 -6.60 1.88
N TYR A 55 -0.24 -7.09 0.91
CA TYR A 55 -0.12 -6.52 -0.42
C TYR A 55 -0.90 -7.37 -1.41
N GLY A 56 -1.73 -6.73 -2.20
CA GLY A 56 -2.64 -7.39 -3.11
C GLY A 56 -3.18 -6.41 -4.14
N LEU A 57 -3.68 -6.97 -5.23
CA LEU A 57 -4.12 -6.22 -6.39
C LEU A 57 -5.18 -7.01 -7.17
N THR A 58 -5.95 -6.28 -7.97
CA THR A 58 -7.16 -6.79 -8.65
C THR A 58 -6.84 -8.01 -9.50
N GLU A 59 -5.72 -7.97 -10.21
CA GLU A 59 -5.25 -8.99 -11.13
C GLU A 59 -4.91 -10.32 -10.44
N PHE A 60 -4.81 -10.34 -9.11
CA PHE A 60 -4.51 -11.54 -8.31
C PHE A 60 -5.65 -11.92 -7.36
N ALA A 61 -6.82 -11.28 -7.53
CA ALA A 61 -8.03 -11.51 -6.76
C ALA A 61 -7.80 -11.34 -5.25
N SER A 62 -7.19 -10.23 -4.84
CA SER A 62 -6.77 -9.84 -3.48
C SER A 62 -5.30 -10.13 -3.15
N THR A 63 -5.04 -10.82 -2.05
CA THR A 63 -3.74 -10.87 -1.37
C THR A 63 -2.71 -11.73 -2.09
N VAL A 64 -1.51 -11.16 -2.25
CA VAL A 64 -0.33 -11.79 -2.84
C VAL A 64 0.71 -12.07 -1.76
N CYS A 65 1.12 -11.04 -1.03
CA CYS A 65 2.03 -11.15 0.11
C CYS A 65 1.29 -10.76 1.39
N ALA A 66 1.62 -11.41 2.49
CA ALA A 66 1.08 -11.02 3.78
C ALA A 66 1.98 -11.43 4.95
N LYS A 67 1.76 -10.77 6.09
CA LYS A 67 2.29 -11.17 7.40
C LYS A 67 1.34 -10.79 8.52
N ALA A 68 1.52 -11.40 9.70
CA ALA A 68 1.05 -10.77 10.92
C ALA A 68 1.87 -9.49 11.17
N ALA A 69 1.24 -8.42 11.67
CA ALA A 69 1.96 -7.20 12.01
C ALA A 69 3.04 -7.48 13.07
N ASP A 70 4.27 -7.04 12.79
CA ASP A 70 5.47 -7.35 13.58
C ASP A 70 6.39 -6.14 13.81
N GLY A 71 5.88 -4.92 13.59
CA GLY A 71 6.64 -3.68 13.77
C GLY A 71 7.50 -3.27 12.57
N ALA A 72 7.60 -4.11 11.52
CA ALA A 72 8.33 -3.75 10.30
C ALA A 72 7.37 -3.24 9.19
N ALA A 73 7.89 -2.39 8.30
CA ALA A 73 7.09 -1.72 7.26
C ALA A 73 6.86 -2.56 5.98
N ASP A 74 7.58 -3.67 5.80
CA ASP A 74 7.39 -4.57 4.66
C ASP A 74 5.99 -5.23 4.68
N VAL A 75 5.58 -5.80 3.56
CA VAL A 75 4.27 -6.47 3.39
C VAL A 75 4.33 -7.99 3.58
N GLY A 76 5.43 -8.48 4.16
CA GLY A 76 5.63 -9.90 4.44
C GLY A 76 6.09 -10.70 3.23
N GLU A 77 5.79 -11.99 3.28
CA GLU A 77 6.25 -12.99 2.31
C GLU A 77 5.12 -13.35 1.34
N PRO A 78 5.47 -13.88 0.14
CA PRO A 78 4.47 -14.42 -0.79
C PRO A 78 3.65 -15.53 -0.12
N LEU A 79 2.33 -15.46 -0.25
CA LEU A 79 1.45 -16.53 0.20
C LEU A 79 1.67 -17.81 -0.62
N PRO A 80 1.27 -18.99 -0.10
CA PRO A 80 1.39 -20.25 -0.85
C PRO A 80 0.81 -20.16 -2.27
N GLY A 81 1.61 -20.61 -3.24
CA GLY A 81 1.27 -20.56 -4.66
C GLY A 81 1.45 -19.19 -5.33
N ARG A 82 2.09 -18.22 -4.65
CA ARG A 82 2.50 -16.93 -5.23
C ARG A 82 4.02 -16.90 -5.32
N GLU A 83 4.50 -16.38 -6.43
CA GLU A 83 5.90 -16.16 -6.71
C GLU A 83 6.11 -14.66 -6.95
N VAL A 84 7.22 -14.15 -6.43
CA VAL A 84 7.60 -12.75 -6.52
C VAL A 84 9.06 -12.65 -6.93
N LYS A 85 9.35 -11.78 -7.90
CA LYS A 85 10.73 -11.37 -8.23
C LYS A 85 10.79 -9.87 -8.48
N ILE A 86 11.98 -9.30 -8.33
CA ILE A 86 12.24 -7.89 -8.67
C ILE A 86 13.02 -7.85 -9.98
N VAL A 87 12.53 -7.10 -10.96
CA VAL A 87 13.19 -6.88 -12.26
C VAL A 87 13.32 -5.38 -12.48
N ALA A 88 14.56 -4.87 -12.53
CA ALA A 88 14.83 -3.43 -12.67
C ALA A 88 14.07 -2.54 -11.64
N GLY A 89 13.89 -3.04 -10.42
CA GLY A 89 13.15 -2.35 -9.35
C GLY A 89 11.63 -2.53 -9.39
N GLU A 90 11.08 -3.16 -10.43
CA GLU A 90 9.64 -3.48 -10.53
C GLU A 90 9.31 -4.83 -9.88
N ILE A 91 8.19 -4.89 -9.17
CA ILE A 91 7.63 -6.13 -8.62
C ILE A 91 6.96 -6.92 -9.76
N TRP A 92 7.43 -8.14 -9.98
CA TRP A 92 6.81 -9.08 -10.91
C TRP A 92 6.21 -10.25 -10.14
N LEU A 93 5.00 -10.63 -10.54
CA LEU A 93 4.20 -11.63 -9.85
C LEU A 93 3.79 -12.79 -10.74
N ARG A 94 3.67 -13.98 -10.15
CA ARG A 94 3.05 -15.15 -10.79
C ARG A 94 2.29 -15.95 -9.74
N ALA A 95 1.06 -16.36 -10.05
CA ALA A 95 0.25 -17.16 -9.14
C ALA A 95 -0.90 -17.85 -9.86
N SER A 96 -1.47 -18.88 -9.23
CA SER A 96 -2.71 -19.51 -9.69
C SER A 96 -3.96 -18.66 -9.47
N SER A 97 -3.90 -17.62 -8.62
CA SER A 97 -5.00 -16.67 -8.41
C SER A 97 -5.02 -15.52 -9.42
N MET A 98 -4.09 -15.53 -10.39
CA MET A 98 -4.02 -14.51 -11.43
C MET A 98 -5.27 -14.56 -12.31
N ALA A 99 -5.82 -13.39 -12.62
CA ALA A 99 -6.96 -13.25 -13.50
C ALA A 99 -6.61 -13.77 -14.91
N ALA A 100 -7.63 -14.27 -15.62
CA ALA A 100 -7.44 -14.87 -16.92
C ALA A 100 -7.02 -13.85 -18.01
N GLY A 101 -7.24 -12.55 -17.77
CA GLY A 101 -6.93 -11.48 -18.70
C GLY A 101 -7.78 -10.24 -18.48
N TYR A 102 -7.46 -9.16 -19.18
CA TYR A 102 -8.35 -8.01 -19.30
C TYR A 102 -9.36 -8.25 -20.43
N TRP A 103 -10.64 -8.00 -20.18
CA TRP A 103 -11.66 -8.03 -21.21
C TRP A 103 -11.68 -6.71 -21.98
N ARG A 104 -11.36 -6.74 -23.28
CA ARG A 104 -11.38 -5.57 -24.16
C ARG A 104 -11.89 -5.95 -25.54
N ASP A 105 -12.89 -5.23 -26.03
CA ASP A 105 -13.44 -5.37 -27.38
C ASP A 105 -13.83 -6.82 -27.76
N GLY A 106 -14.44 -7.54 -26.82
CA GLY A 106 -14.90 -8.91 -27.02
C GLY A 106 -13.79 -9.98 -26.93
N GLN A 107 -12.57 -9.59 -26.52
CA GLN A 107 -11.42 -10.47 -26.39
C GLN A 107 -10.85 -10.42 -24.98
N LEU A 108 -10.21 -11.52 -24.59
CA LEU A 108 -9.46 -11.64 -23.34
C LEU A 108 -7.98 -11.43 -23.64
N LEU A 109 -7.41 -10.32 -23.16
CA LEU A 109 -6.01 -9.97 -23.35
C LEU A 109 -5.16 -10.55 -22.20
N PRO A 110 -4.04 -11.24 -22.48
CA PRO A 110 -3.21 -11.83 -21.43
C PRO A 110 -2.59 -10.75 -20.55
N LEU A 111 -2.42 -11.09 -19.27
CA LEU A 111 -1.77 -10.22 -18.28
C LEU A 111 -0.25 -10.33 -18.29
N THR A 112 0.27 -11.49 -18.72
CA THR A 112 1.68 -11.80 -18.58
C THR A 112 2.52 -11.24 -19.72
N ASN A 113 3.75 -10.87 -19.40
CA ASN A 113 4.80 -10.65 -20.38
C ASN A 113 5.26 -11.98 -21.03
N ASP A 114 6.23 -11.89 -21.94
CA ASP A 114 6.78 -13.02 -22.69
C ASP A 114 7.47 -14.08 -21.79
N GLU A 115 7.78 -13.74 -20.54
CA GLU A 115 8.34 -14.68 -19.54
C GLU A 115 7.25 -15.35 -18.66
N GLY A 116 5.97 -15.04 -18.87
CA GLY A 116 4.88 -15.59 -18.07
C GLY A 116 4.70 -14.91 -16.70
N TRP A 117 5.17 -13.68 -16.54
CA TRP A 117 5.06 -12.88 -15.32
C TRP A 117 4.15 -11.66 -15.51
N PHE A 118 3.43 -11.27 -14.47
CA PHE A 118 2.70 -10.01 -14.43
C PHE A 118 3.61 -8.90 -13.90
N ALA A 119 3.87 -7.88 -14.72
CA ALA A 119 4.60 -6.67 -14.35
C ALA A 119 3.62 -5.67 -13.71
N THR A 120 3.75 -5.42 -12.40
CA THR A 120 2.70 -4.70 -11.63
C THR A 120 2.75 -3.18 -11.77
N ARG A 121 3.88 -2.66 -12.26
CA ARG A 121 4.29 -1.25 -12.21
C ARG A 121 4.46 -0.70 -10.80
N ASP A 122 4.55 -1.58 -9.80
CA ASP A 122 4.90 -1.19 -8.44
C ASP A 122 6.41 -1.35 -8.26
N ARG A 123 7.04 -0.33 -7.68
CA ARG A 123 8.44 -0.34 -7.30
C ARG A 123 8.59 -1.09 -5.99
N GLY A 124 9.55 -2.01 -5.91
CA GLY A 124 9.74 -2.80 -4.70
C GLY A 124 11.13 -3.37 -4.51
N GLU A 125 11.37 -3.83 -3.29
CA GLU A 125 12.60 -4.45 -2.85
C GLU A 125 12.28 -5.76 -2.13
N LEU A 126 13.12 -6.79 -2.32
CA LEU A 126 12.95 -8.09 -1.69
C LEU A 126 14.16 -8.41 -0.82
N HIS A 127 13.98 -8.39 0.50
CA HIS A 127 15.04 -8.66 1.47
C HIS A 127 14.68 -9.87 2.32
N ASN A 128 15.49 -10.93 2.27
CA ASN A 128 15.26 -12.18 3.00
C ASN A 128 13.85 -12.77 2.78
N GLY A 129 13.33 -12.71 1.55
CA GLY A 129 11.99 -13.20 1.20
C GLY A 129 10.83 -12.26 1.55
N ARG A 130 11.10 -11.16 2.27
CA ARG A 130 10.10 -10.15 2.65
C ARG A 130 10.09 -9.02 1.63
N LEU A 131 8.89 -8.69 1.15
CA LEU A 131 8.67 -7.68 0.12
C LEU A 131 8.41 -6.31 0.76
N THR A 132 9.14 -5.28 0.33
CA THR A 132 8.82 -3.89 0.62
C THR A 132 8.31 -3.23 -0.65
N VAL A 133 7.11 -2.64 -0.59
CA VAL A 133 6.58 -1.82 -1.69
C VAL A 133 7.01 -0.38 -1.46
N VAL A 134 7.74 0.18 -2.41
CA VAL A 134 8.31 1.53 -2.32
C VAL A 134 7.32 2.58 -2.83
N GLY A 135 6.56 2.25 -3.87
CA GLY A 135 5.59 3.14 -4.51
C GLY A 135 5.21 2.62 -5.90
N ARG A 136 4.60 3.45 -6.73
CA ARG A 136 4.32 3.10 -8.12
C ARG A 136 5.26 3.78 -9.11
N LEU A 137 5.68 3.04 -10.13
CA LEU A 137 6.54 3.55 -11.19
C LEU A 137 5.84 4.61 -12.05
N ASP A 138 4.52 4.55 -12.18
CA ASP A 138 3.73 5.54 -12.92
C ASP A 138 3.36 6.79 -12.10
N ASN A 139 3.68 6.83 -10.81
CA ASN A 139 3.55 8.02 -9.96
C ASN A 139 4.84 8.86 -9.91
N LEU A 140 5.97 8.30 -10.36
CA LEU A 140 7.25 9.01 -10.41
C LEU A 140 7.14 10.25 -11.32
N PHE A 141 7.50 11.42 -10.78
CA PHE A 141 7.59 12.64 -11.56
C PHE A 141 8.93 13.33 -11.36
N PHE A 142 9.27 14.28 -12.24
CA PHE A 142 10.56 14.96 -12.19
C PHE A 142 10.39 16.43 -11.77
N SER A 143 11.17 16.84 -10.78
CA SER A 143 11.27 18.24 -10.36
C SER A 143 12.68 18.73 -10.62
N GLY A 144 12.85 19.56 -11.65
CA GLY A 144 14.15 19.93 -12.19
C GLY A 144 14.83 18.73 -12.84
N GLY A 145 15.86 18.18 -12.20
CA GLY A 145 16.60 17.00 -12.66
C GLY A 145 16.39 15.75 -11.81
N GLU A 146 15.62 15.83 -10.72
CA GLU A 146 15.48 14.76 -9.73
C GLU A 146 14.14 14.05 -9.88
N GLY A 147 14.17 12.72 -9.85
CA GLY A 147 12.98 11.88 -9.82
C GLY A 147 12.40 11.82 -8.40
N ILE A 148 11.21 12.35 -8.21
CA ILE A 148 10.49 12.33 -6.94
C ILE A 148 9.49 11.19 -6.97
N GLN A 149 9.69 10.19 -6.11
CA GLN A 149 8.70 9.17 -5.80
C GLN A 149 7.75 9.74 -4.72
N PRO A 150 6.46 10.03 -5.04
CA PRO A 150 5.53 10.63 -4.08
C PRO A 150 5.47 9.89 -2.75
N GLU A 151 5.41 8.56 -2.79
CA GLU A 151 5.24 7.67 -1.65
C GLU A 151 6.44 7.68 -0.69
N GLU A 152 7.64 8.06 -1.16
CA GLU A 152 8.80 8.27 -0.27
C GLU A 152 8.64 9.55 0.54
N VAL A 153 8.21 10.64 -0.10
CA VAL A 153 7.98 11.94 0.55
C VAL A 153 6.77 11.88 1.49
N GLU A 154 5.67 11.25 1.04
CA GLU A 154 4.47 11.01 1.84
C GLU A 154 4.79 10.26 3.13
N ARG A 155 5.63 9.20 3.06
CA ARG A 155 6.05 8.42 4.23
C ARG A 155 6.78 9.27 5.27
N VAL A 156 7.60 10.22 4.83
CA VAL A 156 8.31 11.14 5.73
C VAL A 156 7.33 12.12 6.37
N ILE A 157 6.38 12.67 5.60
CA ILE A 157 5.38 13.61 6.14
C ILE A 157 4.40 12.90 7.08
N LEU A 158 3.97 11.69 6.76
CA LEU A 158 3.10 10.84 7.60
C LEU A 158 3.70 10.52 8.97
N ALA A 159 5.01 10.63 9.15
CA ALA A 159 5.63 10.44 10.46
C ALA A 159 5.35 11.62 11.43
N TYR A 160 4.77 12.73 10.95
CA TYR A 160 4.37 13.83 11.80
C TYR A 160 3.02 13.54 12.48
N PRO A 161 2.92 13.58 13.82
CA PRO A 161 1.75 13.05 14.55
C PRO A 161 0.39 13.67 14.21
N ALA A 162 0.37 14.92 13.74
CA ALA A 162 -0.89 15.61 13.40
C ALA A 162 -1.40 15.30 11.97
N VAL A 163 -0.61 14.59 11.15
CA VAL A 163 -0.98 14.25 9.77
C VAL A 163 -1.68 12.90 9.76
N GLN A 164 -2.94 12.89 9.31
CA GLN A 164 -3.73 11.67 9.16
C GLN A 164 -3.54 11.05 7.78
N GLN A 165 -3.49 11.89 6.74
CA GLN A 165 -3.24 11.49 5.36
C GLN A 165 -2.44 12.56 4.63
N VAL A 166 -1.64 12.16 3.65
CA VAL A 166 -0.96 13.08 2.74
C VAL A 166 -0.82 12.43 1.38
N PHE A 167 -0.96 13.26 0.34
CA PHE A 167 -0.65 12.92 -1.03
C PHE A 167 0.31 13.95 -1.60
N ILE A 168 1.35 13.49 -2.29
CA ILE A 168 2.27 14.35 -3.01
C ILE A 168 1.88 14.34 -4.48
N VAL A 169 1.48 15.50 -4.99
CA VAL A 169 1.07 15.68 -6.38
C VAL A 169 2.03 16.62 -7.10
N PRO A 170 2.34 16.36 -8.38
CA PRO A 170 3.09 17.31 -9.18
C PRO A 170 2.22 18.52 -9.55
N LEU A 171 2.79 19.71 -9.40
CA LEU A 171 2.24 20.96 -9.95
C LEU A 171 3.21 21.49 -11.01
N ASP A 172 2.68 21.85 -12.19
CA ASP A 172 3.49 22.40 -13.28
C ASP A 172 4.19 23.70 -12.85
N ASP A 173 5.47 23.80 -13.19
CA ASP A 173 6.35 24.91 -12.83
C ASP A 173 7.22 25.31 -14.02
N VAL A 174 7.37 26.62 -14.23
CA VAL A 174 8.06 27.18 -15.42
C VAL A 174 9.57 26.96 -15.42
N GLU A 175 10.19 26.79 -14.25
CA GLU A 175 11.64 26.62 -14.10
C GLU A 175 12.01 25.15 -13.92
N TYR A 176 11.24 24.42 -13.12
CA TYR A 176 11.55 23.06 -12.71
C TYR A 176 10.74 21.99 -13.46
N GLY A 177 9.87 22.38 -14.39
CA GLY A 177 8.94 21.47 -15.07
C GLY A 177 7.77 21.11 -14.16
N GLN A 178 8.04 20.46 -13.03
CA GLN A 178 7.06 20.20 -11.97
C GLN A 178 7.67 20.44 -10.59
N ARG A 179 6.82 20.72 -9.60
CA ARG A 179 7.19 20.80 -8.18
C ARG A 179 6.24 19.97 -7.32
N PRO A 180 6.73 19.34 -6.23
CA PRO A 180 5.88 18.62 -5.30
C PRO A 180 4.96 19.57 -4.54
N VAL A 181 3.68 19.23 -4.48
CA VAL A 181 2.68 19.86 -3.60
C VAL A 181 2.11 18.79 -2.67
N ALA A 182 2.08 19.07 -1.37
CA ALA A 182 1.46 18.21 -0.38
C ALA A 182 -0.02 18.57 -0.20
N VAL A 183 -0.91 17.61 -0.44
CA VAL A 183 -2.33 17.67 -0.07
C VAL A 183 -2.50 16.87 1.22
N VAL A 184 -2.84 17.54 2.31
CA VAL A 184 -2.76 16.97 3.67
C VAL A 184 -4.14 16.98 4.33
N GLU A 185 -4.49 15.87 4.98
CA GLU A 185 -5.54 15.80 6.01
C GLU A 185 -4.87 15.75 7.38
N CYS A 186 -5.22 16.67 8.27
CA CYS A 186 -4.62 16.83 9.58
C CYS A 186 -5.69 17.12 10.65
N ASP A 187 -5.31 16.95 11.91
CA ASP A 187 -6.19 17.30 13.04
C ASP A 187 -6.57 18.80 13.01
N ASP A 188 -7.74 19.15 13.57
CA ASP A 188 -8.32 20.52 13.60
C ASP A 188 -7.38 21.61 14.20
N GLY A 189 -6.26 21.22 14.82
CA GLY A 189 -5.25 22.11 15.41
C GLY A 189 -3.93 22.23 14.64
N CYS A 190 -3.80 21.61 13.46
CA CYS A 190 -2.57 21.66 12.69
C CYS A 190 -2.52 22.92 11.80
N GLU A 191 -1.73 23.93 12.18
CA GLU A 191 -1.37 25.02 11.27
C GLU A 191 -0.16 24.61 10.43
N LEU A 192 -0.39 24.41 9.13
CA LEU A 192 0.65 24.23 8.12
C LEU A 192 0.98 25.62 7.54
N SER A 193 1.78 26.41 8.26
CA SER A 193 2.27 27.72 7.82
C SER A 193 3.72 27.67 7.35
#